data_AF-A0A9D1HET0-F1
#
_entry.id   AF-A0A9D1HET0-F1
#
_cell.length_a   1.000
_cell.length_b   1.000
_cell.length_c   1.000
_cell.angle_alpha   90.00
_cell.angle_beta   90.00
_cell.angle_gamma   90.00
#
_symmetry.space_group_name_H-M   'P 1'
#
loop_
_entity.id
_entity.type
_entity.pdbx_description
1 polymer ?
#
loop_
_entity_poly.entity_id
_entity_poly.type
_entity_poly.pdbx_seq_one_letter_code
_entity_poly.pdbx_strand_id
1 'polypeptide(L)'
;MYIVRLQITDKKTKKTDESVWSIPGSPGMDEYERKAEELSDTFYDLDILYDDTEGEGDMLMDDIMIHIAEGETFDETLKGRKKIYRISGKEEAQEENGQ
;
A
#
# COMPACT_ATOMS: atom_id res chain seq x y z
N MET A 1 7.59 5.27 12.46
CA MET A 1 7.62 5.53 11.00
C MET A 1 6.82 4.41 10.36
N TYR A 2 5.93 4.71 9.43
CA TYR A 2 5.05 3.68 8.87
C TYR A 2 5.54 3.26 7.49
N ILE A 3 5.68 1.96 7.25
CA ILE A 3 6.23 1.42 6.00
C ILE A 3 5.11 0.78 5.20
N VAL A 4 4.93 1.26 3.97
CA VAL A 4 4.03 0.66 2.98
C VAL A 4 4.85 -0.02 1.89
N ARG A 5 4.46 -1.24 1.52
CA ARG A 5 5.10 -2.02 0.46
C ARG A 5 4.07 -2.42 -0.57
N LEU A 6 4.40 -2.20 -1.84
CA LEU A 6 3.66 -2.71 -3.00
C LEU A 6 4.54 -3.70 -3.73
N GLN A 7 4.04 -4.93 -3.90
CA GLN A 7 4.67 -5.95 -4.72
C GLN A 7 3.80 -6.21 -5.93
N ILE A 8 4.37 -6.04 -7.13
CA ILE A 8 3.70 -6.23 -8.40
C ILE A 8 4.27 -7.48 -9.06
N THR A 9 3.48 -8.55 -9.11
CA THR A 9 3.88 -9.81 -9.73
C THR A 9 3.19 -10.00 -11.07
N ASP A 10 3.95 -10.07 -12.16
CA ASP A 10 3.41 -10.40 -13.48
C ASP A 10 3.00 -11.89 -13.53
N LYS A 11 1.73 -12.16 -13.84
CA LYS A 11 1.14 -13.51 -13.81
C LYS A 11 1.80 -14.46 -14.81
N LYS A 12 2.31 -13.93 -15.93
CA LYS A 12 2.87 -14.69 -17.07
C LYS A 12 4.35 -14.99 -16.87
N THR A 13 5.13 -13.97 -16.51
CA THR A 13 6.59 -14.06 -16.37
C THR A 13 7.02 -14.47 -14.96
N LYS A 14 6.13 -14.36 -13.97
CA LYS A 14 6.43 -14.53 -12.54
C LYS A 14 7.48 -13.55 -12.01
N LYS A 15 7.78 -12.47 -12.74
CA LYS A 15 8.64 -11.39 -12.26
C LYS A 15 7.88 -10.57 -11.22
N THR A 16 8.55 -10.29 -10.10
CA THR A 16 8.02 -9.43 -9.04
C THR A 16 8.89 -8.17 -8.96
N ASP A 17 8.23 -7.02 -9.04
CA ASP A 17 8.82 -5.71 -8.77
C ASP A 17 8.28 -5.22 -7.42
N GLU A 18 9.11 -4.61 -6.59
CA GLU A 18 8.74 -4.10 -5.27
C GLU A 18 8.96 -2.59 -5.21
N SER A 19 8.02 -1.88 -4.59
CA SER A 19 8.11 -0.47 -4.24
C SER A 19 7.82 -0.31 -2.75
N VAL A 20 8.61 0.52 -2.08
CA VAL A 20 8.54 0.72 -0.63
C VAL A 20 8.49 2.21 -0.35
N TRP A 21 7.49 2.60 0.45
CA TRP A 21 7.34 3.96 0.95
C TRP A 21 7.52 3.97 2.44
N SER A 22 8.15 5.04 2.89
CA SER A 22 8.31 5.36 4.30
C SER A 22 7.53 6.63 4.57
N ILE A 23 6.47 6.51 5.36
CA ILE A 23 5.57 7.61 5.71
C ILE A 23 5.99 8.14 7.09
N PRO A 24 6.53 9.37 7.15
CA PRO A 24 6.92 9.99 8.40
C PRO A 24 5.72 10.57 9.13
N GLY A 25 5.74 10.51 10.45
CA GLY A 25 4.80 11.23 11.31
C GLY A 25 3.37 10.71 11.27
N SER A 26 2.44 11.64 11.36
CA SER A 26 0.99 11.41 11.50
C SER A 26 0.22 12.39 10.59
N PRO A 27 -1.08 12.15 10.33
CA PRO A 27 -1.93 13.09 9.60
C PRO A 27 -1.80 14.54 10.11
N GLY A 28 -1.68 15.49 9.18
CA GLY A 28 -1.47 16.92 9.47
C GLY A 28 -0.02 17.40 9.45
N MET A 29 0.93 16.55 9.08
CA MET A 29 2.30 16.96 8.71
C MET A 29 2.44 17.04 7.18
N ASP A 30 3.07 18.10 6.67
CA ASP A 30 3.30 18.29 5.22
C ASP A 30 3.96 17.07 4.55
N GLU A 31 4.91 16.43 5.23
CA GLU A 31 5.59 15.24 4.69
C GLU A 31 4.67 14.01 4.65
N TYR A 32 3.78 13.86 5.63
CA TYR A 32 2.75 12.82 5.62
C TYR A 32 1.81 13.02 4.44
N GLU A 33 1.27 14.23 4.27
CA GLU A 33 0.29 14.55 3.22
C GLU A 33 0.87 14.30 1.83
N ARG A 34 2.11 14.75 1.60
CA ARG A 34 2.80 14.52 0.32
C ARG A 34 3.02 13.02 0.05
N LYS A 35 3.35 12.24 1.08
CA LYS A 35 3.56 10.79 0.93
C LYS A 35 2.26 10.03 0.73
N ALA A 36 1.21 10.45 1.42
CA ALA A 36 -0.14 9.94 1.25
C ALA A 36 -0.67 10.21 -0.17
N GLU A 37 -0.43 11.41 -0.71
CA GLU A 37 -0.76 11.77 -2.10
C GLU A 37 0.00 10.88 -3.10
N GLU A 38 1.31 10.71 -2.94
CA GLU A 38 2.13 9.86 -3.81
C GLU A 38 1.65 8.38 -3.83
N LEU A 39 1.26 7.86 -2.66
CA LEU A 39 0.70 6.52 -2.53
C LEU A 39 -0.66 6.41 -3.20
N SER A 40 -1.53 7.37 -2.95
CA SER A 40 -2.86 7.47 -3.57
C SER A 40 -2.73 7.43 -5.09
N ASP A 41 -1.93 8.32 -5.69
CA ASP A 41 -1.71 8.37 -7.14
C ASP A 41 -1.18 7.04 -7.68
N THR A 42 -0.19 6.45 -7.01
CA THR A 42 0.40 5.17 -7.43
C THR A 42 -0.64 4.06 -7.45
N PHE A 43 -1.51 4.02 -6.46
CA PHE A 43 -2.50 2.97 -6.34
C PHE A 43 -3.68 3.14 -7.30
N TYR A 44 -4.12 4.37 -7.57
CA TYR A 44 -5.13 4.65 -8.60
C TYR A 44 -4.64 4.33 -10.02
N ASP A 45 -3.33 4.37 -10.27
CA ASP A 45 -2.72 3.98 -11.55
C ASP A 45 -2.62 2.44 -11.76
N LEU A 46 -2.93 1.62 -10.75
CA LEU A 46 -2.84 0.17 -10.87
C LEU A 46 -3.98 -0.40 -11.74
N ASP A 47 -3.62 -1.24 -12.71
CA ASP A 47 -4.57 -2.02 -13.54
C ASP A 47 -5.18 -3.18 -12.70
N ILE A 48 -5.99 -2.83 -11.70
CA ILE A 48 -6.72 -3.74 -10.82
C ILE A 48 -8.04 -4.11 -11.50
N LEU A 49 -8.40 -5.40 -11.49
CA LEU A 49 -9.72 -5.83 -11.94
C LEU A 49 -10.70 -5.66 -10.79
N TYR A 50 -11.56 -4.64 -10.89
CA TYR A 50 -12.63 -4.37 -9.93
C TYR A 50 -13.89 -5.22 -10.15
N ASP A 51 -13.83 -6.22 -11.03
CA ASP A 51 -14.99 -6.85 -11.67
C ASP A 51 -15.39 -8.21 -11.08
N ASP A 52 -14.80 -8.66 -9.96
CA ASP A 52 -15.12 -9.99 -9.38
C ASP A 52 -15.75 -9.97 -7.97
N THR A 53 -15.86 -8.82 -7.29
CA THR A 53 -16.63 -8.68 -6.03
C THR A 53 -17.13 -7.24 -5.83
N GLU A 54 -18.44 -7.05 -6.00
CA GLU A 54 -19.28 -6.05 -5.28
C GLU A 54 -18.80 -4.57 -5.20
N GLY A 55 -18.09 -4.03 -6.18
CA GLY A 55 -17.81 -2.58 -6.22
C GLY A 55 -16.86 -2.08 -5.12
N GLU A 56 -16.12 -2.98 -4.48
CA GLU A 56 -15.21 -2.70 -3.34
C GLU A 56 -13.86 -2.11 -3.75
N GLY A 57 -13.64 -1.88 -5.04
CA GLY A 57 -12.38 -1.40 -5.58
C GLY A 57 -11.90 -0.06 -5.03
N ASP A 58 -12.78 0.94 -5.08
CA ASP A 58 -12.52 2.26 -4.50
C ASP A 58 -12.57 2.19 -2.97
N MET A 59 -13.42 1.33 -2.40
CA MET A 59 -13.54 1.17 -0.93
C MET A 59 -12.27 0.57 -0.31
N LEU A 60 -11.60 -0.34 -1.00
CA LEU A 60 -10.34 -0.93 -0.51
C LEU A 60 -9.20 0.09 -0.53
N MET A 61 -9.21 1.01 -1.49
CA MET A 61 -8.22 2.09 -1.52
C MET A 61 -8.38 3.01 -0.33
N ASP A 62 -9.61 3.41 -0.04
CA ASP A 62 -9.94 4.18 1.16
C ASP A 62 -9.55 3.42 2.43
N ASP A 63 -9.82 2.10 2.50
CA ASP A 63 -9.48 1.25 3.65
C ASP A 63 -7.96 1.17 3.90
N ILE A 64 -7.16 1.01 2.84
CA ILE A 64 -5.69 1.06 2.92
C ILE A 64 -5.22 2.43 3.45
N MET A 65 -5.80 3.52 2.97
CA MET A 65 -5.44 4.86 3.42
C MET A 65 -5.87 5.11 4.88
N ILE A 66 -6.98 4.53 5.32
CA ILE A 66 -7.43 4.53 6.71
C ILE A 66 -6.43 3.76 7.58
N HIS A 67 -6.05 2.53 7.22
CA HIS A 67 -5.05 1.77 7.98
C HIS A 67 -3.71 2.51 8.08
N ILE A 68 -3.27 3.17 7.01
CA ILE A 68 -2.08 4.03 7.01
C ILE A 68 -2.24 5.19 8.01
N ALA A 69 -3.39 5.86 7.99
CA ALA A 69 -3.67 7.00 8.87
C ALA A 69 -3.77 6.60 10.34
N GLU A 70 -4.31 5.41 10.62
CA GLU A 70 -4.47 4.84 11.96
C GLU A 70 -3.20 4.11 12.45
N GLY A 71 -2.22 3.89 11.56
CA GLY A 71 -1.00 3.14 11.86
C GLY A 71 -1.24 1.64 12.04
N GLU A 72 -2.36 1.12 11.57
CA GLU A 72 -2.73 -0.29 11.69
C GLU A 72 -1.93 -1.15 10.73
N THR A 73 -1.64 -2.40 11.11
CA THR A 73 -0.95 -3.33 10.21
C THR A 73 -1.94 -4.01 9.27
N PHE A 74 -1.63 -4.04 7.97
CA PHE A 74 -2.46 -4.68 6.95
C PHE A 74 -1.63 -5.45 5.91
N ASP A 75 -2.24 -6.43 5.24
CA ASP A 75 -1.66 -7.20 4.14
C ASP A 75 -2.76 -7.64 3.17
N GLU A 76 -2.89 -6.87 2.09
CA GLU A 76 -3.94 -7.04 1.10
C GLU A 76 -3.38 -7.56 -0.22
N THR A 77 -4.14 -8.42 -0.90
CA THR A 77 -3.76 -8.97 -2.20
C THR A 77 -4.85 -8.74 -3.24
N LEU A 78 -4.49 -7.95 -4.26
CA LEU A 78 -5.34 -7.55 -5.36
C LEU A 78 -4.97 -8.27 -6.65
N LYS A 79 -5.96 -8.57 -7.48
CA LYS A 79 -5.77 -9.21 -8.78
C LYS A 79 -6.02 -8.21 -9.89
N GLY A 80 -4.96 -7.85 -10.60
CA GLY A 80 -5.05 -7.17 -11.88
C GLY A 80 -5.26 -8.13 -13.04
N ARG A 81 -5.44 -7.59 -14.25
CA ARG A 81 -5.68 -8.40 -15.45
C ARG A 81 -4.49 -9.31 -15.77
N LYS A 82 -3.29 -8.74 -15.72
CA LYS A 82 -2.03 -9.45 -15.99
C LYS A 82 -1.10 -9.54 -14.77
N LYS A 83 -1.44 -8.83 -13.70
CA LYS A 83 -0.60 -8.65 -12.52
C LYS A 83 -1.34 -9.10 -11.25
N ILE A 84 -0.58 -9.44 -10.22
CA ILE A 84 -1.05 -9.60 -8.84
C ILE A 84 -0.35 -8.51 -8.05
N TYR A 85 -1.12 -7.72 -7.32
CA TYR A 85 -0.60 -6.67 -6.45
C TYR A 85 -0.74 -7.15 -5.01
N ARG A 86 0.32 -7.04 -4.22
CA ARG A 86 0.25 -7.25 -2.78
C ARG A 86 0.66 -5.96 -2.10
N ILE A 87 -0.21 -5.41 -1.27
CA ILE A 87 0.00 -4.16 -0.57
C ILE A 87 0.05 -4.51 0.91
N SER A 88 1.10 -4.09 1.61
CA SER A 88 1.21 -4.31 3.05
C SER A 88 1.69 -3.06 3.73
N GLY A 89 1.16 -2.79 4.91
CA GLY A 89 1.57 -1.67 5.74
C GLY A 89 1.85 -2.15 7.15
N LYS A 90 2.90 -1.62 7.77
CA LYS A 90 3.21 -1.84 9.18
C LYS A 90 4.04 -0.71 9.73
N GLU A 91 3.90 -0.47 11.03
CA GLU A 91 4.88 0.35 11.73
C GLU A 91 6.27 -0.31 11.62
N GLU A 92 7.27 0.50 11.30
CA GLU A 92 8.65 0.12 11.50
C GLU A 92 8.85 0.00 13.00
N ALA A 93 8.88 -1.24 13.49
CA ALA A 93 9.39 -1.52 14.82
C ALA A 93 10.79 -0.91 14.86
N GLN A 94 10.97 0.13 15.68
CA GLN A 94 12.31 0.48 16.13
C GLN A 94 12.81 -0.77 16.83
N GLU A 95 13.63 -1.57 16.15
CA GLU A 95 14.55 -2.44 16.84
C GLU A 95 15.41 -1.49 17.68
N GLU A 96 15.00 -1.27 18.93
CA GLU A 96 15.89 -0.88 20.00
C GLU A 96 17.00 -1.94 19.99
N ASN A 97 18.04 -1.68 19.21
CA ASN A 97 19.34 -2.29 19.39
C ASN A 97 19.84 -1.75 20.74
N GLY A 98 19.32 -2.35 21.81
CA GLY A 98 19.80 -2.18 23.17
C GLY A 98 21.27 -2.61 23.18
N GLN A 99 22.15 -1.62 23.19
CA GLN A 99 23.55 -1.78 23.57
C GLN A 99 23.68 -1.70 25.09
#